data_AF-A0A972LKC9-F1
#
_entry.id   AF-A0A972LKC9-F1
#
_cell.length_a   1.000
_cell.length_b   1.000
_cell.length_c   1.000
_cell.angle_alpha   90.00
_cell.angle_beta   90.00
_cell.angle_gamma   90.00
#
_symmetry.space_group_name_H-M   'P 1'
#
loop_
_entity.id
_entity.type
_entity.pdbx_description
1 polymer ?
#
loop_
_entity_poly.entity_id
_entity_poly.type
_entity_poly.pdbx_seq_one_letter_code
_entity_poly.pdbx_strand_id
1 'polypeptide(L)'
;MAEQESVRISKEFVSQLNEECTLTDGYVCLNPEEDDFLRPNNNRILVPGPYLQAWASAYRDFLETEELNDSQKQLKHYRVGFTEDADHYIIHLGGLMLPNIVDGKPTGVMGVTYGLSMKYWIDKKSLKIEKRLFYK
;
A
#
# COMPACT_ATOMS: atom_id res chain seq x y z
N MET A 1 5.89 -12.67 19.49
CA MET A 1 7.09 -11.80 19.61
C MET A 1 6.61 -10.51 20.23
N ALA A 2 7.26 -10.04 21.30
CA ALA A 2 6.89 -8.76 21.89
C ALA A 2 7.11 -7.65 20.86
N GLU A 3 6.10 -6.82 20.63
CA GLU A 3 6.21 -5.64 19.79
C GLU A 3 7.21 -4.68 20.44
N GLN A 4 8.19 -4.21 19.68
CA GLN A 4 9.12 -3.20 20.19
C GLN A 4 8.33 -1.94 20.54
N GLU A 5 8.61 -1.34 21.69
CA GLU A 5 7.90 -0.16 22.20
C GLU A 5 7.84 1.00 21.18
N SER A 6 8.90 1.18 20.38
CA SER A 6 8.95 2.14 19.29
C SER A 6 7.89 1.89 18.20
N VAL A 7 7.61 0.63 17.86
CA VAL A 7 6.59 0.24 16.88
C VAL A 7 5.20 0.52 17.43
N ARG A 8 4.96 0.23 18.70
CA ARG A 8 3.69 0.51 19.38
C ARG A 8 3.38 2.02 19.36
N ILE A 9 4.32 2.85 19.80
CA ILE A 9 4.19 4.32 19.79
C ILE A 9 3.90 4.83 18.38
N SER A 10 4.62 4.30 17.38
CA SER A 10 4.45 4.71 15.99
C SER A 10 3.06 4.35 15.45
N LYS A 11 2.55 3.14 15.72
CA LYS A 11 1.20 2.73 15.34
C LYS A 11 0.13 3.56 16.03
N GLU A 12 0.31 3.89 17.31
CA GLU A 12 -0.60 4.78 18.04
C GLU A 12 -0.65 6.16 17.41
N PHE A 13 0.51 6.75 17.09
CA PHE A 13 0.58 8.01 16.35
C PHE A 13 -0.19 7.92 15.02
N VAL A 14 0.09 6.89 14.21
CA VAL A 14 -0.58 6.67 12.92
C VAL A 14 -2.10 6.45 13.05
N SER A 15 -2.57 5.82 14.11
CA SER A 15 -4.00 5.61 14.32
C SER A 15 -4.77 6.90 14.63
N GLN A 16 -4.07 7.93 15.13
CA GLN A 16 -4.63 9.24 15.46
C GLN A 16 -4.56 10.22 14.27
N LEU A 17 -3.83 9.86 13.22
CA LEU A 17 -3.73 10.63 11.98
C LEU A 17 -5.08 10.61 11.24
N ASN A 18 -5.58 11.81 10.99
CA ASN A 18 -6.86 12.08 10.31
C ASN A 18 -6.66 12.85 8.99
N GLU A 19 -5.46 12.82 8.40
CA GLU A 19 -5.22 13.52 7.14
C GLU A 19 -5.97 12.88 5.96
N GLU A 20 -6.67 13.72 5.21
CA GLU A 20 -7.30 13.36 3.93
C GLU A 20 -6.35 13.68 2.77
N CYS A 21 -5.20 13.00 2.74
CA CYS A 21 -4.17 13.20 1.72
C CYS A 21 -3.59 11.85 1.24
N THR A 22 -2.81 11.88 0.15
CA THR A 22 -2.00 10.72 -0.23
C THR A 22 -0.82 10.58 0.72
N LEU A 23 -0.81 9.53 1.54
CA LEU A 23 0.25 9.26 2.50
C LEU A 23 1.45 8.55 1.84
N THR A 24 2.65 8.90 2.30
CA THR A 24 3.91 8.27 1.89
C THR A 24 4.60 7.61 3.08
N ASP A 25 5.80 7.07 2.88
CA ASP A 25 6.58 6.46 3.96
C ASP A 25 6.83 7.47 5.10
N GLY A 26 6.66 7.04 6.34
CA GLY A 26 6.63 7.94 7.50
C GLY A 26 5.32 8.71 7.66
N TYR A 27 4.29 8.37 6.87
CA TYR A 27 2.94 8.93 6.96
C TYR A 27 2.91 10.44 6.73
N VAL A 28 3.72 10.90 5.78
CA VAL A 28 3.76 12.29 5.35
C VAL A 28 2.82 12.49 4.16
N CYS A 29 2.01 13.54 4.19
CA CYS A 29 1.19 13.94 3.05
C CYS A 29 2.04 14.31 1.85
N LEU A 30 1.74 13.67 0.72
CA LEU A 30 2.14 14.18 -0.58
C LEU A 30 1.28 15.41 -0.90
N ASN A 31 1.93 16.49 -1.32
CA ASN A 31 1.19 17.63 -1.88
C ASN A 31 0.62 17.20 -3.24
N PRO A 32 -0.72 17.19 -3.42
CA PRO A 32 -1.30 16.89 -4.71
C PRO A 32 -0.94 18.02 -5.68
N GLU A 33 -0.46 17.66 -6.86
CA GLU A 33 -0.42 18.58 -7.98
C GLU A 33 -1.83 18.66 -8.59
N GLU A 34 -2.27 19.85 -9.01
CA GLU A 34 -3.58 20.03 -9.63
C GLU A 34 -3.78 19.15 -10.88
N ASP A 35 -5.02 18.77 -11.12
CA ASP A 35 -5.38 17.88 -12.22
C ASP A 35 -5.22 18.57 -13.60
N ASP A 36 -4.44 17.94 -14.49
CA ASP A 36 -4.46 18.26 -15.91
C ASP A 36 -4.00 17.05 -16.74
N PHE A 37 -4.76 15.95 -16.69
CA PHE A 37 -4.52 14.70 -17.46
C PHE A 37 -4.40 14.90 -18.97
N LEU A 38 -4.81 16.06 -19.50
CA LEU A 38 -4.80 16.35 -20.94
C LEU A 38 -3.51 17.04 -21.40
N ARG A 39 -2.60 17.42 -20.50
CA ARG A 39 -1.34 18.06 -20.88
C ARG A 39 -0.38 17.08 -21.57
N PRO A 40 0.22 17.46 -22.71
CA PRO A 40 1.20 16.63 -23.43
C PRO A 40 2.42 16.20 -22.61
N ASN A 41 2.77 16.95 -21.56
CA ASN A 41 3.94 16.70 -20.70
C ASN A 41 3.54 16.18 -19.30
N ASN A 42 2.34 15.62 -19.15
CA ASN A 42 1.93 15.07 -17.87
C ASN A 42 2.63 13.72 -17.62
N ASN A 43 3.39 13.63 -16.51
CA ASN A 43 4.11 12.43 -16.11
C ASN A 43 3.22 11.42 -15.33
N ARG A 44 1.94 11.73 -15.12
CA ARG A 44 0.97 10.83 -14.47
C ARG A 44 0.62 9.69 -15.41
N ILE A 45 0.73 8.47 -14.89
CA ILE A 45 0.48 7.24 -15.64
C ILE A 45 -0.96 6.81 -15.38
N LEU A 46 -1.75 6.69 -16.45
CA LEU A 46 -3.08 6.08 -16.38
C LEU A 46 -2.94 4.59 -16.12
N VAL A 47 -3.77 4.04 -15.24
CA VAL A 47 -3.84 2.59 -15.02
C VAL A 47 -4.72 1.97 -16.11
N PRO A 48 -4.20 1.08 -16.98
CA PRO A 48 -5.01 0.46 -18.01
C PRO A 48 -6.16 -0.38 -17.41
N GLY A 49 -7.32 -0.38 -18.07
CA GLY A 49 -8.54 -1.04 -17.58
C GLY A 49 -8.38 -2.50 -17.13
N PRO A 50 -7.62 -3.37 -17.83
CA PRO A 50 -7.40 -4.75 -17.39
C PRO A 50 -6.74 -4.86 -16.01
N TYR A 51 -5.88 -3.92 -15.63
CA TYR A 51 -5.29 -3.88 -14.30
C TYR A 51 -6.33 -3.62 -13.20
N LEU A 52 -7.41 -2.90 -13.50
CA LEU A 52 -8.50 -2.67 -12.53
C LEU A 52 -9.28 -3.97 -12.24
N GLN A 53 -9.39 -4.86 -13.23
CA GLN A 53 -9.99 -6.17 -13.04
C GLN A 53 -9.09 -7.08 -12.19
N ALA A 54 -7.79 -7.09 -12.49
CA ALA A 54 -6.80 -7.81 -11.68
C ALA A 54 -6.73 -7.26 -10.24
N TRP A 55 -6.81 -5.93 -10.07
CA TRP A 55 -6.91 -5.29 -8.76
C TRP A 55 -8.10 -5.79 -7.94
N ALA A 56 -9.28 -5.90 -8.54
CA ALA A 56 -10.47 -6.39 -7.84
C ALA A 56 -10.29 -7.84 -7.31
N SER A 57 -9.58 -8.68 -8.06
CA SER A 57 -9.19 -10.02 -7.59
C SER A 57 -8.21 -9.95 -6.42
N ALA A 58 -7.11 -9.19 -6.56
CA ALA A 58 -6.11 -9.03 -5.49
C ALA A 58 -6.71 -8.44 -4.20
N TYR A 59 -7.51 -7.39 -4.33
CA TYR A 59 -8.04 -6.65 -3.19
C TYR A 59 -9.04 -7.49 -2.38
N ARG A 60 -9.86 -8.32 -3.04
CA ARG A 60 -10.76 -9.23 -2.36
C ARG A 60 -10.00 -10.28 -1.54
N ASP A 61 -8.99 -10.91 -2.11
CA ASP A 61 -8.14 -11.86 -1.37
C ASP A 61 -7.39 -11.18 -0.21
N PHE A 62 -6.90 -9.96 -0.43
CA PHE A 62 -6.27 -9.16 0.61
C PHE A 62 -7.21 -8.89 1.80
N LEU A 63 -8.48 -8.57 1.55
CA LEU A 63 -9.48 -8.38 2.61
C LEU A 63 -9.79 -9.67 3.37
N GLU A 64 -9.64 -10.83 2.72
CA GLU A 64 -9.86 -12.17 3.30
C GLU A 64 -8.63 -12.70 4.06
N THR A 65 -7.49 -12.01 4.03
CA THR A 65 -6.25 -12.44 4.72
C THR A 65 -6.41 -12.39 6.24
N GLU A 66 -6.37 -13.55 6.92
CA GLU A 66 -6.64 -13.67 8.37
C GLU A 66 -5.48 -13.14 9.24
N GLU A 67 -4.27 -13.04 8.71
CA GLU A 67 -3.08 -12.55 9.41
C GLU A 67 -3.12 -11.02 9.66
N LEU A 68 -4.04 -10.31 9.02
CA LEU A 68 -4.22 -8.87 9.13
C LEU A 68 -5.55 -8.53 9.80
N ASN A 69 -5.51 -7.63 10.78
CA ASN A 69 -6.73 -7.05 11.34
C ASN A 69 -7.30 -5.93 10.44
N ASP A 70 -8.52 -5.48 10.74
CA ASP A 70 -9.22 -4.47 9.94
C ASP A 70 -8.46 -3.15 9.81
N SER A 71 -7.76 -2.73 10.87
CA SER A 71 -6.93 -1.53 10.82
C SER A 71 -5.78 -1.70 9.85
N GLN A 72 -5.10 -2.84 9.89
CA GLN A 72 -4.01 -3.15 8.98
C GLN A 72 -4.48 -3.33 7.53
N LYS A 73 -5.75 -3.65 7.29
CA LYS A 73 -6.33 -3.77 5.95
C LYS A 73 -6.73 -2.43 5.31
N GLN A 74 -6.63 -1.31 6.03
CA GLN A 74 -6.98 -0.01 5.45
C GLN A 74 -6.00 0.37 4.33
N LEU A 75 -6.54 0.64 3.13
CA LEU A 75 -5.75 0.98 1.94
C LEU A 75 -4.85 2.22 2.10
N LYS A 76 -5.18 3.12 3.04
CA LYS A 76 -4.35 4.29 3.38
C LYS A 76 -2.94 3.91 3.85
N HIS A 77 -2.72 2.65 4.24
CA HIS A 77 -1.44 2.11 4.70
C HIS A 77 -0.62 1.47 3.58
N TYR A 78 -1.04 1.57 2.31
CA TYR A 78 -0.41 0.88 1.20
C TYR A 78 -0.17 1.78 0.00
N ARG A 79 0.98 1.58 -0.64
CA ARG A 79 1.25 2.01 -2.01
C ARG A 79 0.90 0.86 -2.96
N VAL A 80 -0.03 1.08 -3.88
CA VAL A 80 -0.45 0.06 -4.85
C VAL A 80 0.36 0.20 -6.13
N GLY A 81 1.06 -0.86 -6.51
CA GLY A 81 1.83 -0.96 -7.75
C GLY A 81 1.20 -1.94 -8.73
N PHE A 82 1.32 -1.62 -10.02
CA PHE A 82 0.82 -2.42 -11.14
C PHE A 82 1.97 -2.72 -12.10
N THR A 83 2.14 -3.97 -12.48
CA THR A 83 3.09 -4.40 -13.52
C THR A 83 2.62 -5.72 -14.13
N GLU A 84 3.27 -6.22 -15.17
CA GLU A 84 2.90 -7.47 -15.81
C GLU A 84 4.11 -8.22 -16.34
N ASP A 85 3.96 -9.54 -16.49
CA ASP A 85 4.82 -10.36 -17.33
C ASP A 85 4.02 -10.91 -18.53
N ALA A 86 4.53 -11.92 -19.23
CA ALA A 86 3.86 -12.48 -20.40
C ALA A 86 2.46 -13.04 -20.08
N ASP A 87 2.31 -13.66 -18.91
CA ASP A 87 1.15 -14.48 -18.56
C ASP A 87 0.30 -13.86 -17.42
N HIS A 88 0.88 -12.94 -16.64
CA HIS A 88 0.24 -12.41 -15.43
C HIS A 88 0.14 -10.90 -15.39
N TYR A 89 -0.97 -10.41 -14.84
CA TYR A 89 -1.00 -9.13 -14.15
C TYR A 89 -0.41 -9.31 -12.76
N ILE A 90 0.44 -8.37 -12.36
CA ILE A 90 1.14 -8.38 -11.08
C ILE A 90 0.71 -7.15 -10.28
N ILE A 91 0.06 -7.40 -9.14
CA ILE A 91 -0.42 -6.37 -8.21
C ILE A 91 0.43 -6.41 -6.95
N HIS A 92 0.96 -5.26 -6.54
CA HIS A 92 1.74 -5.13 -5.32
C HIS A 92 1.05 -4.15 -4.36
N LEU A 93 0.66 -4.62 -3.18
CA LEU A 93 0.27 -3.78 -2.05
C LEU A 93 1.51 -3.62 -1.16
N GLY A 94 2.29 -2.57 -1.39
CA GLY A 94 3.46 -2.25 -0.57
C GLY A 94 3.05 -1.48 0.67
N GLY A 95 3.22 -2.06 1.85
CA GLY A 95 2.94 -1.38 3.12
C GLY A 95 3.81 -0.13 3.29
N LEU A 96 3.22 0.95 3.78
CA LEU A 96 3.96 2.17 4.11
C LEU A 96 4.80 1.94 5.37
N MET A 97 6.04 2.44 5.33
CA MET A 97 6.94 2.41 6.49
C MET A 97 6.41 3.31 7.60
N LEU A 98 6.50 2.81 8.83
CA LEU A 98 6.11 3.54 10.03
C LEU A 98 7.03 4.76 10.28
N PRO A 99 6.52 5.87 10.82
CA PRO A 99 7.37 6.98 11.24
C PRO A 99 8.19 6.62 12.48
N ASN A 100 9.41 7.12 12.56
CA ASN A 100 10.18 7.08 13.81
C ASN A 100 9.77 8.27 14.69
N ILE A 101 9.16 7.98 15.85
CA ILE A 101 8.64 9.00 16.77
C ILE A 101 9.66 9.29 17.87
N VAL A 102 10.08 10.56 17.99
CA VAL A 102 10.94 11.07 19.06
C VAL A 102 10.28 12.33 19.62
N ASP A 103 10.13 12.41 20.94
CA ASP A 103 9.46 13.52 21.64
C ASP A 103 8.08 13.87 21.05
N GLY A 104 7.31 12.83 20.68
CA GLY A 104 5.97 12.96 20.11
C GLY A 104 5.91 13.45 18.67
N LYS A 105 7.05 13.55 17.97
CA LYS A 105 7.13 14.03 16.58
C LYS A 105 7.78 13.01 15.65
N PRO A 106 7.34 12.91 14.38
CA PRO A 106 8.02 12.11 13.37
C PRO A 106 9.36 12.74 13.00
N THR A 107 10.43 11.95 13.08
CA THR A 107 11.81 12.39 12.76
C THR A 107 12.45 11.61 11.61
N GLY A 108 11.77 10.59 11.10
CA GLY A 108 12.25 9.73 10.02
C GLY A 108 11.33 8.52 9.82
N VAL A 109 11.86 7.47 9.20
CA VAL A 109 11.13 6.22 8.94
C VAL A 109 11.77 5.04 9.66
N MET A 110 10.95 4.06 10.04
CA MET A 110 11.38 2.78 10.57
C MET A 110 11.37 1.74 9.45
N GLY A 111 12.27 0.76 9.49
CA GLY A 111 12.32 -0.37 8.54
C GLY A 111 11.21 -1.40 8.74
N VAL A 112 10.03 -0.98 9.21
CA VAL A 112 8.86 -1.81 9.51
C VAL A 112 7.60 -1.10 9.02
N THR A 113 6.67 -1.87 8.48
CA THR A 113 5.40 -1.36 7.92
C THR A 113 4.25 -1.51 8.91
N TYR A 114 3.19 -0.72 8.73
CA TYR A 114 1.99 -0.82 9.57
C TYR A 114 1.22 -2.14 9.33
N GLY A 115 1.04 -2.49 8.05
CA GLY A 115 0.48 -3.77 7.58
C GLY A 115 1.55 -4.72 7.04
N LEU A 116 1.17 -5.62 6.14
CA LEU A 116 2.08 -6.55 5.47
C LEU A 116 2.14 -6.25 3.97
N SER A 117 3.35 -6.22 3.40
CA SER A 117 3.47 -6.02 1.95
C SER A 117 3.13 -7.32 1.21
N MET A 118 2.25 -7.22 0.21
CA MET A 118 1.73 -8.38 -0.52
C MET A 118 1.90 -8.22 -2.02
N LYS A 119 2.29 -9.30 -2.68
CA LYS A 119 2.43 -9.34 -4.14
C LYS A 119 1.65 -10.52 -4.73
N TYR A 120 0.88 -10.22 -5.76
CA TYR A 120 -0.04 -11.13 -6.43
C TYR A 120 0.38 -11.33 -7.88
N TRP A 121 0.31 -12.57 -8.36
CA TRP A 121 0.36 -12.91 -9.78
C TRP A 121 -1.00 -13.46 -10.18
N ILE A 122 -1.60 -12.81 -11.17
CA ILE A 122 -2.99 -13.03 -11.59
C ILE A 122 -2.97 -13.39 -13.07
N ASP A 123 -3.44 -14.58 -13.42
CA ASP A 123 -3.51 -15.04 -14.80
C ASP A 123 -4.33 -14.06 -15.67
N LYS A 124 -3.75 -13.61 -16.78
CA LYS A 124 -4.36 -12.59 -17.65
C LYS A 124 -5.68 -13.04 -18.28
N LYS A 125 -5.89 -14.35 -18.45
CA LYS A 125 -7.08 -14.89 -19.13
C LYS A 125 -8.24 -15.12 -18.16
N SER A 126 -7.96 -15.79 -17.06
CA SER A 126 -8.98 -16.22 -16.08
C SER A 126 -9.14 -15.25 -14.91
N LEU A 127 -8.20 -14.31 -14.74
CA LEU A 127 -8.15 -13.36 -13.61
C LEU A 127 -8.09 -14.04 -12.24
N LYS A 128 -7.68 -15.31 -12.19
CA LYS A 128 -7.46 -16.06 -10.96
C LYS A 128 -6.08 -15.77 -10.40
N ILE A 129 -5.98 -15.72 -9.09
CA ILE A 129 -4.71 -15.60 -8.37
C ILE A 129 -3.99 -16.94 -8.46
N GLU A 130 -2.83 -16.96 -9.12
CA GLU A 130 -2.00 -18.17 -9.22
C GLU A 130 -0.94 -18.23 -8.13
N LYS A 131 -0.46 -17.08 -7.69
CA LYS A 131 0.57 -16.97 -6.65
C LYS A 131 0.38 -15.72 -5.82
N ARG A 132 0.65 -15.86 -4.52
CA ARG A 132 0.80 -14.77 -3.56
C ARG A 132 2.14 -14.86 -2.85
N LEU A 133 2.74 -13.71 -2.54
CA LEU A 133 3.96 -13.60 -1.75
C LEU A 133 3.77 -12.52 -0.68
N PHE A 134 4.21 -12.84 0.53
CA PHE A 134 4.19 -11.96 1.69
C PHE A 134 5.62 -11.49 1.98
N TYR A 135 5.79 -10.19 2.19
CA TYR A 135 7.02 -9.61 2.71
C TYR A 135 6.74 -9.09 4.12
N LYS A 136 7.54 -9.57 5.08
CA LYS A 136 7.54 -9.12 6.47
C LYS A 136 8.59 -8.03 6.66
#